data_AF-A0A6G8BUX7-F1
#
_entry.id   AF-A0A6G8BUX7-F1
#
_cell.length_a   1.000
_cell.length_b   1.000
_cell.length_c   1.000
_cell.angle_alpha   90.00
_cell.angle_beta   90.00
_cell.angle_gamma   90.00
#
_symmetry.space_group_name_H-M   'P 1'
#
loop_
_entity.id
_entity.type
_entity.pdbx_description
1 polymer ?
#
loop_
_entity_poly.entity_id
_entity_poly.type
_entity_poly.pdbx_seq_one_letter_code
_entity_poly.pdbx_strand_id
1 'polypeptide(L)'
;MQRLNNALRVDAARTTLAQNSSRADRIGTMRTRALLAALSNHRADLLAQLLSHLGDKTFAQTLATLSAREQVAALHMLSTERRASVFRELTQPQRDIWHQAVQTEQQAKPSMLVRCKQLLRAPFAKANPTKAA
;
A
#
# COMPACT_ATOMS: atom_id res chain seq x y z
N MET A 1 -27.58 -47.23 16.45
CA MET A 1 -27.86 -46.18 15.43
C MET A 1 -27.35 -44.78 15.83
N GLN A 2 -26.19 -44.64 16.50
CA GLN A 2 -25.65 -43.31 16.89
C GLN A 2 -24.39 -42.88 16.11
N ARG A 3 -23.70 -43.80 15.43
CA ARG A 3 -22.44 -43.51 14.72
C ARG A 3 -22.62 -42.77 13.39
N LEU A 4 -23.73 -43.03 12.68
CA LEU A 4 -24.03 -42.38 11.39
C LEU A 4 -24.34 -40.88 11.53
N ASN A 5 -25.01 -40.48 12.63
CA ASN A 5 -25.33 -39.07 12.86
C ASN A 5 -24.10 -38.21 13.22
N ASN A 6 -23.02 -38.81 13.75
CA ASN A 6 -21.78 -38.10 14.02
C ASN A 6 -20.93 -37.89 12.75
N ALA A 7 -20.91 -38.86 11.83
CA ALA A 7 -20.17 -38.72 10.57
C ALA A 7 -20.73 -37.57 9.71
N LEU A 8 -22.05 -37.51 9.53
CA LEU A 8 -22.72 -36.45 8.75
C LEU A 8 -22.55 -35.05 9.36
N ARG A 9 -22.47 -34.95 10.70
CA ARG A 9 -22.22 -33.67 11.39
C ARG A 9 -20.78 -33.19 11.22
N VAL A 10 -19.81 -34.09 11.24
CA VAL A 10 -18.39 -33.76 11.04
C VAL A 10 -18.14 -33.30 9.60
N ASP A 11 -18.76 -33.94 8.61
CA ASP A 11 -18.63 -33.52 7.21
C ASP A 11 -19.32 -32.18 6.93
N ALA A 12 -20.48 -31.90 7.53
CA ALA A 12 -21.14 -30.59 7.45
C ALA A 12 -20.32 -29.48 8.13
N ALA A 13 -19.70 -29.75 9.27
CA ALA A 13 -18.81 -28.81 9.96
C ALA A 13 -17.51 -28.56 9.16
N ARG A 14 -16.96 -29.59 8.52
CA ARG A 14 -15.74 -29.49 7.69
C ARG A 14 -16.00 -28.73 6.39
N THR A 15 -17.14 -28.97 5.74
CA THR A 15 -17.52 -28.23 4.51
C THR A 15 -17.87 -26.78 4.79
N THR A 16 -18.57 -26.47 5.88
CA THR A 16 -18.83 -25.07 6.28
C THR A 16 -17.55 -24.32 6.67
N LEU A 17 -16.60 -24.96 7.35
CA LEU A 17 -15.31 -24.36 7.68
C LEU A 17 -14.48 -24.07 6.41
N ALA A 18 -14.41 -25.01 5.47
CA ALA A 18 -13.69 -24.84 4.20
C ALA A 18 -14.34 -23.80 3.26
N GLN A 19 -15.66 -23.70 3.27
CA GLN A 19 -16.37 -22.65 2.52
C GLN A 19 -16.11 -21.27 3.12
N ASN A 20 -16.09 -21.15 4.45
CA ASN A 20 -15.84 -19.89 5.14
C ASN A 20 -14.41 -19.37 4.94
N SER A 21 -13.39 -20.25 4.93
CA SER A 21 -12.01 -19.86 4.58
C SER A 21 -11.93 -19.36 3.13
N SER A 22 -12.49 -20.12 2.18
CA SER A 22 -12.48 -19.72 0.76
C SER A 22 -13.20 -18.40 0.49
N ARG A 23 -14.22 -18.07 1.29
CA ARG A 23 -14.94 -16.79 1.22
C ARG A 23 -14.12 -15.66 1.83
N ALA A 24 -13.49 -15.88 2.99
CA ALA A 24 -12.63 -14.90 3.63
C ALA A 24 -11.45 -14.53 2.73
N ASP A 25 -10.83 -15.51 2.07
CA ASP A 25 -9.73 -15.30 1.12
C ASP A 25 -10.17 -14.49 -0.11
N ARG A 26 -11.36 -14.77 -0.67
CA ARG A 26 -11.94 -13.97 -1.76
C ARG A 26 -12.21 -12.54 -1.32
N ILE A 27 -12.73 -12.33 -0.12
CA ILE A 27 -12.99 -10.99 0.41
C ILE A 27 -11.67 -10.24 0.60
N GLY A 28 -10.64 -10.89 1.16
CA GLY A 28 -9.31 -10.31 1.31
C GLY A 28 -8.72 -9.87 -0.04
N THR A 29 -8.70 -10.78 -1.02
CA THR A 29 -8.18 -10.47 -2.36
C THR A 29 -8.95 -9.37 -3.08
N MET A 30 -10.28 -9.31 -2.95
CA MET A 30 -11.08 -8.22 -3.52
C MET A 30 -10.73 -6.86 -2.88
N ARG A 31 -10.53 -6.81 -1.55
CA ARG A 31 -10.13 -5.60 -0.83
C ARG A 31 -8.74 -5.12 -1.28
N THR A 32 -7.78 -6.04 -1.38
CA THR A 32 -6.43 -5.72 -1.85
C THR A 32 -6.46 -5.19 -3.28
N ARG A 33 -7.24 -5.80 -4.19
CA ARG A 33 -7.41 -5.31 -5.56
C ARG A 33 -8.05 -3.93 -5.61
N ALA A 34 -9.07 -3.67 -4.80
CA ALA A 34 -9.70 -2.36 -4.74
C ALA A 34 -8.72 -1.27 -4.27
N LEU A 35 -7.88 -1.59 -3.29
CA LEU A 35 -6.86 -0.68 -2.77
C LEU A 35 -5.79 -0.39 -3.82
N LEU A 36 -5.29 -1.42 -4.51
CA LEU A 36 -4.35 -1.27 -5.63
C LEU A 36 -4.96 -0.47 -6.79
N ALA A 37 -6.24 -0.67 -7.10
CA ALA A 37 -6.93 0.11 -8.13
C ALA A 37 -7.08 1.58 -7.75
N ALA A 38 -7.30 1.89 -6.47
CA ALA A 38 -7.33 3.27 -5.98
C ALA A 38 -5.95 3.93 -6.08
N LEU A 39 -4.90 3.19 -5.76
CA LEU A 39 -3.51 3.64 -5.85
C LEU A 39 -3.04 3.87 -7.29
N SER A 40 -3.29 2.92 -8.19
CA SER A 40 -2.85 3.04 -9.59
C SER A 40 -3.49 4.24 -10.28
N ASN A 41 -4.76 4.51 -9.98
CA ASN A 41 -5.50 5.64 -10.54
C ASN A 41 -5.35 6.94 -9.72
N HIS A 42 -4.55 6.94 -8.64
CA HIS A 42 -4.36 8.09 -7.76
C HIS A 42 -5.69 8.72 -7.26
N ARG A 43 -6.71 7.89 -7.02
CA ARG A 43 -8.04 8.35 -6.60
C ARG A 43 -8.17 8.38 -5.08
N ALA A 44 -7.90 9.53 -4.47
CA ALA A 44 -8.01 9.74 -3.03
C ALA A 44 -9.44 9.53 -2.49
N ASP A 45 -10.47 9.93 -3.26
CA ASP A 45 -11.87 9.80 -2.86
C ASP A 45 -12.29 8.34 -2.69
N LEU A 46 -11.89 7.48 -3.63
CA LEU A 46 -12.16 6.03 -3.55
C LEU A 46 -11.45 5.40 -2.36
N LEU A 47 -10.24 5.85 -2.06
CA LEU A 47 -9.46 5.35 -0.93
C LEU A 47 -10.12 5.77 0.40
N ALA A 48 -10.63 7.00 0.50
CA ALA A 48 -11.42 7.46 1.64
C ALA A 48 -12.75 6.70 1.79
N GLN A 49 -13.45 6.42 0.69
CA GLN A 49 -14.66 5.60 0.70
C GLN A 49 -14.38 4.17 1.16
N LEU A 50 -13.31 3.54 0.65
CA LEU A 50 -12.87 2.22 1.10
C LEU A 50 -12.52 2.21 2.58
N LEU A 51 -11.84 3.24 3.08
CA LEU A 51 -11.54 3.39 4.50
C LEU A 51 -12.83 3.49 5.32
N SER A 52 -13.80 4.29 4.88
CA SER A 52 -15.09 4.44 5.57
C SER A 52 -15.91 3.14 5.60
N HIS A 53 -15.82 2.33 4.55
CA HIS A 53 -16.57 1.09 4.43
C HIS A 53 -15.93 -0.08 5.19
N LEU A 54 -14.60 -0.15 5.20
CA LEU A 54 -13.85 -1.22 5.87
C LEU A 54 -13.59 -0.92 7.35
N GLY A 55 -13.48 0.36 7.71
CA GLY A 55 -13.00 0.80 9.02
C GLY A 55 -11.47 0.75 9.13
N ASP A 56 -10.95 1.53 10.07
CA ASP A 56 -9.51 1.80 10.20
C ASP A 56 -8.68 0.52 10.41
N LYS A 57 -9.16 -0.40 11.25
CA LYS A 57 -8.47 -1.66 11.58
C LYS A 57 -8.35 -2.61 10.39
N THR A 58 -9.46 -2.87 9.69
CA THR A 58 -9.47 -3.78 8.54
C THR A 58 -8.73 -3.17 7.35
N PHE A 59 -8.80 -1.85 7.20
CA PHE A 59 -8.00 -1.13 6.22
C PHE A 59 -6.50 -1.27 6.51
N ALA A 60 -6.06 -1.07 7.76
CA ALA A 60 -4.67 -1.25 8.18
C ALA A 60 -4.16 -2.69 7.94
N GLN A 61 -4.98 -3.69 8.25
CA GLN A 61 -4.67 -5.10 7.96
C GLN A 61 -4.51 -5.37 6.46
N THR A 62 -5.38 -4.77 5.65
CA THR A 62 -5.30 -4.90 4.18
C THR A 62 -4.06 -4.20 3.65
N LEU A 63 -3.76 -3.00 4.17
CA LEU A 63 -2.59 -2.21 3.81
C LEU A 63 -1.29 -2.96 4.11
N ALA A 64 -1.23 -3.67 5.22
CA ALA A 64 -0.08 -4.48 5.62
C ALA A 64 0.29 -5.60 4.63
N THR A 65 -0.64 -6.02 3.77
CA THR A 65 -0.38 -7.04 2.74
C THR A 65 0.33 -6.47 1.51
N LEU A 66 0.48 -5.15 1.42
CA LEU A 66 1.09 -4.45 0.29
C LEU A 66 2.57 -4.14 0.48
N SER A 67 3.24 -3.77 -0.60
CA SER A 67 4.64 -3.34 -0.54
C SER A 67 4.79 -2.01 0.23
N ALA A 68 5.94 -1.80 0.86
CA ALA A 68 6.20 -0.60 1.67
C ALA A 68 5.92 0.71 0.92
N ARG A 69 6.24 0.75 -0.39
CA ARG A 69 6.00 1.91 -1.25
C ARG A 69 4.50 2.19 -1.46
N GLU A 70 3.70 1.14 -1.68
CA GLU A 70 2.25 1.25 -1.80
C GLU A 70 1.60 1.67 -0.49
N GLN A 71 2.13 1.19 0.65
CA GLN A 71 1.68 1.61 1.98
C GLN A 71 1.89 3.11 2.19
N VAL A 72 3.08 3.62 1.81
CA VAL A 72 3.39 5.06 1.86
C VAL A 72 2.44 5.84 0.96
N ALA A 73 2.28 5.44 -0.31
CA ALA A 73 1.40 6.12 -1.25
C ALA A 73 -0.05 6.21 -0.74
N ALA A 74 -0.60 5.09 -0.23
CA ALA A 74 -1.95 5.05 0.32
C ALA A 74 -2.15 6.01 1.49
N LEU A 75 -1.22 6.02 2.43
CA LEU A 75 -1.29 6.88 3.60
C LEU A 75 -1.11 8.35 3.22
N HIS A 76 -0.27 8.66 2.24
CA HIS A 76 -0.08 10.03 1.74
C HIS A 76 -1.32 10.59 1.03
N MET A 77 -2.13 9.75 0.40
CA MET A 77 -3.38 10.14 -0.26
C MET A 77 -4.53 10.41 0.72
N LEU A 78 -4.42 9.95 1.97
CA LEU A 78 -5.40 10.25 3.02
C LEU A 78 -5.16 11.63 3.64
N SER A 79 -6.24 12.22 4.15
CA SER A 79 -6.16 13.40 5.02
C SER A 79 -5.34 13.09 6.28
N THR A 80 -4.73 14.11 6.88
CA THR A 80 -3.88 13.99 8.06
C THR A 80 -4.58 13.30 9.23
N GLU A 81 -5.86 13.60 9.46
CA GLU A 81 -6.67 12.97 10.51
C GLU A 81 -6.86 11.47 10.25
N ARG A 82 -7.32 11.11 9.06
CA ARG A 82 -7.57 9.71 8.68
C ARG A 82 -6.28 8.89 8.66
N ARG A 83 -5.20 9.50 8.19
CA ARG A 83 -3.86 8.90 8.23
C ARG A 83 -3.45 8.57 9.66
N ALA A 84 -3.64 9.48 10.61
CA ALA A 84 -3.30 9.24 12.01
C ALA A 84 -4.14 8.11 12.61
N SER A 85 -5.43 8.04 12.31
CA SER A 85 -6.30 6.94 12.77
C SER A 85 -5.83 5.59 12.23
N VAL A 86 -5.58 5.47 10.92
CA VAL A 86 -5.08 4.22 10.31
C VAL A 86 -3.70 3.86 10.84
N PHE A 87 -2.81 4.84 11.03
CA PHE A 87 -1.47 4.60 11.54
C PHE A 87 -1.46 4.04 12.97
N ARG A 88 -2.43 4.44 13.81
CA ARG A 88 -2.62 3.87 15.15
C ARG A 88 -2.98 2.39 15.11
N GLU A 89 -3.69 1.94 14.09
CA GLU A 89 -4.07 0.53 13.91
C GLU A 89 -2.95 -0.34 13.33
N LEU A 90 -1.88 0.27 12.79
CA LEU A 90 -0.71 -0.47 12.31
C LEU A 90 0.09 -1.05 13.49
N THR A 91 0.60 -2.27 13.30
CA THR A 91 1.53 -2.90 14.24
C THR A 91 2.89 -2.21 14.22
N GLN A 92 3.66 -2.32 15.30
CA GLN A 92 5.00 -1.73 15.39
C GLN A 92 5.91 -2.05 14.18
N PRO A 93 6.08 -3.32 13.73
CA PRO A 93 6.93 -3.61 12.58
C PRO A 93 6.45 -2.93 11.29
N GLN A 94 5.14 -2.74 11.10
CA GLN A 94 4.61 -2.04 9.92
C GLN A 94 4.91 -0.54 9.97
N ARG A 95 4.86 0.07 11.16
CA ARG A 95 5.25 1.48 11.35
C ARG A 95 6.73 1.68 11.04
N ASP A 96 7.58 0.74 11.46
CA ASP A 96 9.02 0.80 11.18
C ASP A 96 9.30 0.70 9.66
N ILE A 97 8.64 -0.25 8.97
CA ILE A 97 8.70 -0.37 7.50
C ILE A 97 8.26 0.93 6.82
N TRP A 98 7.15 1.51 7.30
CA TRP A 98 6.64 2.77 6.75
C TRP A 98 7.64 3.91 6.95
N HIS A 99 8.18 4.08 8.16
CA HIS A 99 9.17 5.11 8.46
C HIS A 99 10.42 4.97 7.59
N GLN A 100 10.92 3.76 7.41
CA GLN A 100 12.07 3.47 6.55
C GLN A 100 11.76 3.78 5.08
N ALA A 101 10.57 3.45 4.59
CA ALA A 101 10.16 3.75 3.22
C ALA A 101 10.01 5.26 2.98
N VAL A 102 9.42 6.00 3.91
CA VAL A 102 9.32 7.47 3.85
C VAL A 102 10.71 8.11 3.83
N GLN A 103 11.63 7.67 4.69
CA GLN A 103 13.01 8.17 4.69
C GLN A 103 13.71 7.89 3.36
N THR A 104 13.51 6.70 2.81
CA THR A 104 14.09 6.31 1.51
C THR A 104 13.55 7.18 0.38
N GLU A 105 12.24 7.47 0.34
CA GLU A 105 11.65 8.39 -0.64
C GLU A 105 12.16 9.83 -0.49
N GLN A 106 12.41 10.29 0.75
CA GLN A 106 12.99 11.61 1.00
C GLN A 106 14.45 11.68 0.54
N GLN A 107 15.24 10.63 0.74
CA GLN A 107 16.62 10.54 0.26
C GLN A 107 16.70 10.41 -1.27
N ALA A 108 15.73 9.72 -1.89
CA ALA A 108 15.64 9.56 -3.34
C ALA A 108 15.26 10.87 -4.07
N LYS A 109 14.71 11.87 -3.38
CA LYS A 109 14.55 13.22 -3.94
C LYS A 109 15.92 13.89 -3.95
N PRO A 110 16.59 14.07 -5.11
CA PRO A 110 17.88 14.76 -5.13
C PRO A 110 17.67 16.16 -4.56
N SER A 111 18.40 16.48 -3.50
CA SER A 111 18.36 17.82 -2.94
C SER A 111 18.66 18.83 -4.05
N MET A 112 18.01 20.00 -4.02
CA MET A 112 18.30 21.09 -4.96
C MET A 112 19.80 21.37 -5.04
N LEU A 113 20.54 21.17 -3.95
CA LEU A 113 21.98 21.27 -3.89
C LEU A 113 22.72 20.21 -4.72
N VAL A 114 22.26 18.96 -4.75
CA VAL A 114 22.81 17.91 -5.62
C VAL A 114 22.53 18.22 -7.09
N ARG A 115 21.31 18.69 -7.41
CA ARG A 115 20.94 19.12 -8.77
C ARG A 115 21.76 20.35 -9.21
N CYS A 116 21.93 21.35 -8.34
CA CYS A 116 22.77 22.52 -8.60
C CYS A 116 24.24 22.12 -8.77
N LYS A 117 24.77 21.21 -7.94
CA LYS A 117 26.14 20.68 -8.12
C LYS A 117 26.32 19.93 -9.43
N GLN A 118 25.31 19.19 -9.89
CA GLN A 118 25.34 18.51 -11.19
C GLN A 118 25.28 19.50 -12.36
N LEU A 119 24.46 20.56 -12.27
CA LEU A 119 24.42 21.64 -13.26
C LEU A 119 25.73 22.43 -13.32
N LEU A 120 26.37 22.67 -12.17
CA LEU A 120 27.67 23.33 -12.10
C LEU A 120 28.84 22.44 -12.56
N ARG A 121 28.65 21.12 -12.58
CA ARG A 121 29.64 20.14 -13.10
C ARG A 121 29.46 19.79 -14.57
N ALA A 122 28.40 20.27 -15.22
CA ALA A 122 28.25 20.09 -16.65
C ALA A 122 29.39 20.85 -17.36
N PRO A 123 30.26 20.18 -18.14
CA PRO A 123 31.29 20.88 -18.87
C PRO A 123 30.58 21.83 -19.86
N PHE A 124 31.03 23.09 -19.93
CA PHE A 124 30.65 24.05 -20.97
C PHE A 124 31.15 23.62 -22.37
N ALA A 125 31.12 22.33 -22.68
CA ALA A 125 31.54 21.75 -23.95
C ALA A 125 30.34 21.72 -24.91
N LYS A 126 30.05 22.88 -25.51
CA LYS A 126 29.52 23.04 -26.88
C LYS A 126 29.23 24.51 -27.17
N ALA A 127 30.27 25.34 -27.12
CA ALA A 127 30.34 26.48 -28.03
C ALA A 127 31.22 26.01 -29.20
N ASN A 128 30.61 25.33 -30.18
CA ASN A 128 31.25 25.13 -31.47
C ASN A 128 31.19 26.48 -32.19
N PRO A 129 32.31 27.17 -32.46
CA PRO A 129 32.28 28.35 -33.30
C PRO A 129 32.01 27.92 -34.74
N THR A 130 30.77 28.05 -35.19
CA THR A 130 30.43 28.10 -36.61
C THR A 130 30.92 29.43 -37.21
N LYS A 131 32.11 29.43 -37.79
CA LYS A 131 32.69 30.36 -38.81
C LYS A 131 34.20 30.10 -38.84
N ALA A 132 34.95 30.06 -39.93
CA ALA A 132 34.83 30.35 -41.37
C ALA A 132 35.86 29.39 -42.04
N ALA A 133 35.96 29.13 -43.34
CA ALA A 133 35.66 29.81 -44.59
C ALA A 133 35.62 28.73 -45.68
#